data_AF-A0A345Z3U6-F1
#
_entry.id   AF-A0A345Z3U6-F1
#
_cell.length_a   1.000
_cell.length_b   1.000
_cell.length_c   1.000
_cell.angle_alpha   90.00
_cell.angle_beta   90.00
_cell.angle_gamma   90.00
#
_symmetry.space_group_name_H-M   'P 1'
#
loop_
_entity.id
_entity.type
_entity.pdbx_description
1 polymer ?
#
loop_
_entity_poly.entity_id
_entity_poly.type
_entity_poly.pdbx_seq_one_letter_code
_entity_poly.pdbx_strand_id
1 'polypeptide(L)'
;MRRLLAILASASLITAAGTTVVSCTNELSNYNTFKKWIKNRETFVLYIGAEDCPYCQNFVKATTGKPNGSLDDFENQVNNGDNKMFNEFKTNYNNKLESLQNGGKEINDDFRNGFGAKVDQVKFHHFTEEKKDSINSKKWLTKIKEWILDEYKAQYKIHNIPETDPNYVTNDLTVDDLKISSIPTYIIIRDGKLVNVTTGFDSLENGVGEEQALEKWFTEINSYFTDPASFFQPSNNGGETGGDGDGGETGETGGQEPAAGSIPYQDKSYEYRYKK
;
A
#
# COMPACT_ATOMS: atom_id res chain seq x y z
N MET A 1 0.10 -80.06 8.77
CA MET A 1 -0.02 -78.77 9.49
C MET A 1 0.02 -77.68 8.43
N ARG A 2 -1.16 -77.17 8.04
CA ARG A 2 -1.69 -75.87 8.47
C ARG A 2 -0.75 -74.70 8.15
N ARG A 3 -1.15 -73.99 7.08
CA ARG A 3 -1.22 -72.51 6.95
C ARG A 3 0.09 -71.72 7.00
N LEU A 4 0.38 -71.05 5.88
CA LEU A 4 0.58 -69.59 5.76
C LEU A 4 0.57 -69.30 4.24
N LEU A 5 -0.61 -69.00 3.67
CA LEU A 5 -1.00 -67.65 3.23
C LEU A 5 0.01 -67.12 2.20
N ALA A 6 -0.19 -67.36 0.89
CA ALA A 6 -1.05 -66.56 0.01
C ALA A 6 -0.78 -65.04 0.13
N ILE A 7 -0.56 -64.42 -1.03
CA ILE A 7 -0.67 -62.99 -1.39
C ILE A 7 0.65 -62.49 -2.00
N LEU A 8 0.68 -62.45 -3.33
CA LEU A 8 1.04 -61.27 -4.15
C LEU A 8 0.86 -61.65 -5.62
N ALA A 9 -0.39 -61.97 -5.98
CA ALA A 9 -0.85 -61.99 -7.36
C ALA A 9 -1.81 -60.81 -7.53
N SER A 10 -1.26 -59.65 -7.87
CA SER A 10 -2.00 -58.50 -8.37
C SER A 10 -1.03 -57.51 -9.01
N ALA A 11 -0.33 -57.97 -10.06
CA ALA A 11 0.24 -57.08 -11.06
C ALA A 11 -0.89 -56.64 -12.00
N SER A 12 -1.81 -55.83 -11.47
CA SER A 12 -2.85 -55.18 -12.25
C SER A 12 -2.35 -53.81 -12.69
N LEU A 13 -2.12 -53.71 -14.01
CA LEU A 13 -2.10 -52.51 -14.85
C LEU A 13 -2.09 -51.17 -14.09
N ILE A 14 -0.93 -50.51 -14.08
CA ILE A 14 -0.89 -49.05 -13.92
C ILE A 14 -1.39 -48.47 -15.24
N THR A 15 -2.70 -48.35 -15.37
CA THR A 15 -3.32 -47.40 -16.30
C THR A 15 -2.76 -46.03 -15.94
N ALA A 16 -2.04 -45.41 -16.87
CA ALA A 16 -1.67 -44.00 -16.81
C ALA A 16 -2.96 -43.17 -16.88
N ALA A 17 -3.65 -43.04 -15.73
CA ALA A 17 -4.59 -41.95 -15.54
C ALA A 17 -3.74 -40.69 -15.51
N GLY A 18 -3.74 -39.95 -16.62
CA GLY A 18 -3.21 -38.60 -16.66
C GLY A 18 -3.88 -37.81 -15.56
N THR A 19 -3.19 -37.66 -14.43
CA THR A 19 -3.53 -36.65 -13.45
C THR A 19 -3.33 -35.33 -14.15
N THR A 20 -4.42 -34.77 -14.67
CA THR A 20 -4.55 -33.33 -14.79
C THR A 20 -4.23 -32.80 -13.41
N VAL A 21 -3.01 -32.30 -13.24
CA VAL A 21 -2.67 -31.50 -12.07
C VAL A 21 -3.56 -30.28 -12.23
N VAL A 22 -4.71 -30.30 -11.57
CA VAL A 22 -5.47 -29.09 -11.33
C VAL A 22 -4.55 -28.26 -10.45
N SER A 23 -3.79 -27.39 -11.12
CA SER A 23 -3.08 -26.30 -10.48
C SER A 23 -4.16 -25.52 -9.74
N CYS A 24 -4.32 -25.79 -8.44
CA CYS A 24 -5.01 -24.87 -7.55
C CYS A 24 -4.25 -23.56 -7.69
N THR A 25 -4.80 -22.63 -8.47
CA THR A 25 -4.27 -21.27 -8.59
C THR A 25 -4.10 -20.77 -7.17
N ASN A 26 -2.86 -20.51 -6.75
CA ASN A 26 -2.60 -20.10 -5.38
C ASN A 26 -3.26 -18.75 -5.17
N GLU A 27 -4.45 -18.73 -4.58
CA GLU A 27 -5.26 -17.53 -4.35
C GLU A 27 -4.56 -16.48 -3.49
N LEU A 28 -3.42 -16.84 -2.87
CA LEU A 28 -2.54 -15.98 -2.09
C LEU A 28 -1.22 -15.64 -2.81
N SER A 29 -1.03 -16.02 -4.07
CA SER A 29 0.21 -15.78 -4.82
C SER A 29 0.60 -14.29 -4.81
N ASN A 30 -0.34 -13.40 -5.15
CA ASN A 30 -0.13 -11.95 -5.14
C ASN A 30 0.21 -11.44 -3.74
N TYR A 31 -0.43 -11.95 -2.69
CA TYR A 31 -0.11 -11.58 -1.31
C TYR A 31 1.30 -12.04 -0.89
N ASN A 32 1.71 -13.25 -1.28
CA ASN A 32 3.04 -13.76 -0.98
C ASN A 32 4.12 -12.95 -1.70
N THR A 33 3.87 -12.58 -2.96
CA THR A 33 4.73 -11.67 -3.73
C THR A 33 4.82 -10.31 -3.05
N PHE A 34 3.68 -9.72 -2.65
CA PHE A 34 3.64 -8.49 -1.89
C PHE A 34 4.47 -8.55 -0.60
N LYS A 35 4.27 -9.59 0.23
CA LYS A 35 5.05 -9.78 1.47
C LYS A 35 6.54 -9.96 1.22
N LYS A 36 6.94 -10.52 0.07
CA LYS A 36 8.35 -10.62 -0.33
C LYS A 36 8.94 -9.23 -0.58
N TRP A 37 8.24 -8.34 -1.29
CA TRP A 37 8.69 -6.95 -1.49
C TRP A 37 8.82 -6.19 -0.17
N ILE A 38 7.83 -6.35 0.73
CA ILE A 38 7.88 -5.78 2.08
C ILE A 38 9.09 -6.30 2.87
N LYS A 39 9.32 -7.61 2.89
CA LYS A 39 10.45 -8.24 3.59
C LYS A 39 11.81 -7.78 3.03
N ASN A 40 11.88 -7.56 1.73
CA ASN A 40 13.07 -7.04 1.05
C ASN A 40 13.26 -5.53 1.24
N ARG A 41 12.37 -4.87 1.99
CA ARG A 41 12.39 -3.43 2.24
C ARG A 41 12.39 -2.61 0.96
N GLU A 42 11.63 -3.06 -0.04
CA GLU A 42 11.50 -2.31 -1.28
C GLU A 42 10.74 -0.99 -1.05
N THR A 43 11.07 0.02 -1.85
CA THR A 43 10.32 1.27 -1.97
C THR A 43 9.60 1.25 -3.31
N PHE A 44 8.28 1.29 -3.30
CA PHE A 44 7.49 1.07 -4.50
C PHE A 44 6.09 1.69 -4.44
N VAL A 45 5.50 1.85 -5.62
CA VAL A 45 4.06 2.06 -5.80
C VAL A 45 3.46 0.78 -6.35
N LEU A 46 2.49 0.21 -5.66
CA LEU A 46 1.71 -0.93 -6.13
C LEU A 46 0.37 -0.45 -6.67
N TYR A 47 0.17 -0.64 -7.97
CA TYR A 47 -1.12 -0.46 -8.62
C TYR A 47 -2.00 -1.70 -8.46
N ILE A 48 -3.27 -1.49 -8.14
CA ILE A 48 -4.30 -2.53 -8.15
C ILE A 48 -5.47 -2.05 -9.01
N GLY A 49 -5.80 -2.81 -10.04
CA GLY A 49 -6.84 -2.42 -11.00
C GLY A 49 -7.54 -3.61 -11.66
N ALA A 50 -8.41 -3.29 -12.61
CA ALA A 50 -9.08 -4.29 -13.43
C ALA A 50 -9.21 -3.83 -14.89
N GLU A 51 -9.30 -4.78 -15.81
CA GLU A 51 -9.36 -4.51 -17.25
C GLU A 51 -10.68 -3.84 -17.66
N ASP A 52 -11.81 -4.22 -17.05
CA ASP A 52 -13.15 -3.67 -17.33
C ASP A 52 -13.48 -2.38 -16.55
N CYS A 53 -12.47 -1.74 -15.95
CA CYS A 53 -12.60 -0.53 -15.15
C CYS A 53 -12.17 0.71 -15.97
N PRO A 54 -13.08 1.66 -16.30
CA PRO A 54 -12.75 2.82 -17.13
C PRO A 54 -11.62 3.71 -16.57
N TYR A 55 -11.64 3.99 -15.26
CA TYR A 55 -10.57 4.76 -14.61
C TYR A 55 -9.22 4.02 -14.62
N CYS A 56 -9.26 2.69 -14.58
CA CYS A 56 -8.08 1.84 -14.68
C CYS A 56 -7.49 1.93 -16.09
N GLN A 57 -8.34 1.84 -17.12
CA GLN A 57 -7.94 2.03 -18.52
C GLN A 57 -7.38 3.43 -18.80
N ASN A 58 -7.88 4.48 -18.14
CA ASN A 58 -7.32 5.83 -18.26
C ASN A 58 -5.88 5.90 -17.73
N PHE A 59 -5.60 5.27 -16.59
CA PHE A 59 -4.24 5.17 -16.06
C PHE A 59 -3.33 4.36 -17.00
N VAL A 60 -3.79 3.20 -17.46
CA VAL A 60 -3.06 2.37 -18.43
C VAL A 60 -2.76 3.17 -19.70
N LYS A 61 -3.75 3.91 -20.22
CA LYS A 61 -3.57 4.79 -21.38
C LYS A 61 -2.54 5.88 -21.13
N ALA A 62 -2.62 6.58 -20.01
CA ALA A 62 -1.70 7.66 -19.69
C ALA A 62 -0.25 7.16 -19.52
N THR A 63 -0.05 5.94 -19.03
CA THR A 63 1.29 5.36 -18.80
C THR A 63 1.87 4.64 -20.01
N THR A 64 1.03 4.03 -20.86
CA THR A 64 1.46 3.18 -21.99
C THR A 64 1.13 3.76 -23.36
N GLY A 65 0.39 4.87 -23.42
CA GLY A 65 -0.17 5.45 -24.64
C GLY A 65 -1.37 4.70 -25.23
N LYS A 66 -1.83 3.61 -24.61
CA LYS A 66 -2.96 2.78 -25.11
C LYS A 66 -3.86 2.33 -23.96
N PRO A 67 -5.20 2.31 -24.12
CA PRO A 67 -6.12 1.92 -23.05
C PRO A 67 -5.96 0.46 -22.57
N ASN A 68 -5.45 -0.42 -23.44
CA ASN A 68 -5.12 -1.82 -23.14
C ASN A 68 -3.61 -2.07 -23.30
N GLY A 69 -2.78 -1.08 -22.99
CA GLY A 69 -1.33 -1.28 -23.02
C GLY A 69 -0.86 -2.22 -21.91
N SER A 70 0.36 -2.72 -22.07
CA SER A 70 0.96 -3.64 -21.11
C SER A 70 1.51 -2.87 -19.92
N LEU A 71 0.90 -3.07 -18.74
CA LEU A 71 1.49 -2.57 -17.49
C LEU A 71 2.81 -3.27 -17.15
N ASP A 72 3.06 -4.48 -17.67
CA ASP A 72 4.38 -5.13 -17.57
C ASP A 72 5.47 -4.30 -18.26
N ASP A 73 5.17 -3.67 -19.41
CA ASP A 73 6.14 -2.83 -20.11
C ASP A 73 6.46 -1.57 -19.29
N PHE A 74 5.43 -0.95 -18.72
CA PHE A 74 5.60 0.21 -17.84
C PHE A 74 6.37 -0.16 -16.57
N GLU A 75 6.01 -1.28 -15.93
CA GLU A 75 6.71 -1.84 -14.79
C GLU A 75 8.18 -2.07 -15.11
N ASN A 76 8.50 -2.70 -16.24
CA ASN A 76 9.87 -2.94 -16.66
C ASN A 76 10.64 -1.63 -16.91
N GLN A 77 10.03 -0.62 -17.54
CA GLN A 77 10.67 0.69 -17.72
C GLN A 77 11.00 1.36 -16.38
N VAL A 78 10.08 1.31 -15.41
CA VAL A 78 10.31 1.84 -14.07
C VAL A 78 11.40 1.02 -13.35
N ASN A 79 11.28 -0.30 -13.37
CA ASN A 79 12.11 -1.21 -12.60
C ASN A 79 13.53 -1.38 -13.21
N ASN A 80 13.75 -0.95 -14.45
CA ASN A 80 15.09 -0.82 -15.04
C ASN A 80 15.68 0.60 -14.90
N GLY A 81 14.93 1.55 -14.36
CA GLY A 81 15.40 2.93 -14.15
C GLY A 81 15.30 3.83 -15.40
N ASP A 82 14.54 3.42 -16.41
CA ASP A 82 14.34 4.18 -17.66
C ASP A 82 13.16 5.17 -17.55
N ASN A 83 12.41 5.12 -16.44
CA ASN A 83 11.30 6.03 -16.20
C ASN A 83 11.73 7.30 -15.45
N LYS A 84 11.65 8.45 -16.13
CA LYS A 84 12.05 9.76 -15.58
C LYS A 84 11.29 10.14 -14.31
N MET A 85 9.97 9.92 -14.29
CA MET A 85 9.11 10.24 -13.14
C MET A 85 9.52 9.44 -11.89
N PHE A 86 9.69 8.13 -12.00
CA PHE A 86 10.12 7.32 -10.85
C PHE A 86 11.56 7.61 -10.39
N ASN A 87 12.44 8.02 -11.30
CA ASN A 87 13.76 8.52 -10.94
C ASN A 87 13.68 9.85 -10.17
N GLU A 88 12.70 10.71 -10.48
CA GLU A 88 12.42 11.92 -9.71
C GLU A 88 11.88 11.59 -8.31
N PHE A 89 10.98 10.59 -8.14
CA PHE A 89 10.58 10.13 -6.80
C PHE A 89 11.78 9.76 -5.95
N LYS A 90 12.68 8.92 -6.48
CA LYS A 90 13.92 8.52 -5.79
C LYS A 90 14.75 9.73 -5.38
N THR A 91 14.99 10.63 -6.32
CA THR A 91 15.84 11.81 -6.12
C THR A 91 15.25 12.73 -5.06
N ASN A 92 13.96 13.05 -5.18
CA ASN A 92 13.26 13.92 -4.23
C ASN A 92 13.22 13.31 -2.82
N TYR A 93 12.94 12.01 -2.72
CA TYR A 93 12.94 11.29 -1.45
C TYR A 93 14.31 11.32 -0.77
N ASN A 94 15.38 10.95 -1.50
CA ASN A 94 16.73 10.93 -0.95
C ASN A 94 17.22 12.34 -0.57
N ASN A 95 16.93 13.35 -1.39
CA ASN A 95 17.26 14.75 -1.09
C ASN A 95 16.51 15.25 0.16
N LYS A 96 15.24 14.89 0.30
CA LYS A 96 14.46 15.22 1.49
C LYS A 96 15.05 14.56 2.72
N LEU A 97 15.38 13.27 2.65
CA LEU A 97 16.04 12.55 3.72
C LEU A 97 17.35 13.26 4.12
N GLU A 98 18.21 13.59 3.16
CA GLU A 98 19.46 14.33 3.36
C GLU A 98 19.25 15.70 4.03
N SER A 99 18.28 16.49 3.54
CA SER A 99 17.96 17.79 4.11
C SER A 99 17.53 17.72 5.58
N LEU A 100 16.83 16.64 5.96
CA LEU A 100 16.42 16.39 7.33
C LEU A 100 17.61 15.97 8.21
N GLN A 101 18.63 15.30 7.67
CA GLN A 101 19.86 14.95 8.42
C GLN A 101 20.76 16.16 8.62
N ASN A 102 20.87 17.04 7.62
CA ASN A 102 21.77 18.20 7.66
C ASN A 102 21.20 19.39 8.46
N GLY A 103 19.89 19.40 8.74
CA GLY A 103 19.20 20.46 9.49
C GLY A 103 19.41 20.46 11.01
N GLY A 104 20.38 19.71 11.54
CA GLY A 104 20.75 19.73 12.97
C GLY A 104 19.80 18.98 13.92
N LYS A 105 18.77 18.28 13.40
CA LYS A 105 18.06 17.26 14.18
C LYS A 105 18.91 16.00 14.17
N GLU A 106 19.35 15.52 15.34
CA GLU A 106 19.88 14.16 15.43
C GLU A 106 18.83 13.22 14.83
N ILE A 107 19.20 12.55 13.74
CA ILE A 107 18.45 11.41 13.26
C ILE A 107 18.73 10.30 14.25
N ASN A 108 17.90 10.24 15.28
CA ASN A 108 17.83 9.08 16.14
C ASN A 108 17.29 7.90 15.34
N ASP A 109 17.55 6.69 15.83
CA ASP A 109 17.09 5.47 15.19
C ASP A 109 15.56 5.46 15.02
N ASP A 110 14.82 6.14 15.90
CA ASP A 110 13.37 6.27 15.82
C ASP A 110 12.90 7.00 14.56
N PHE A 111 13.57 8.08 14.15
CA PHE A 111 13.26 8.78 12.89
C PHE A 111 13.53 7.91 11.67
N ARG A 112 14.64 7.17 11.65
CA ARG A 112 14.94 6.19 10.60
C ARG A 112 13.96 5.02 10.59
N ASN A 113 13.52 4.60 11.77
CA ASN A 113 12.51 3.57 11.94
C ASN A 113 11.13 4.03 11.45
N GLY A 114 10.80 5.32 11.53
CA GLY A 114 9.56 5.88 10.93
C GLY A 114 9.67 6.18 9.44
N PHE A 115 10.63 7.02 9.04
CA PHE A 115 10.73 7.58 7.68
C PHE A 115 11.49 6.70 6.67
N GLY A 116 12.36 5.81 7.13
CA GLY A 116 13.13 4.90 6.27
C GLY A 116 14.54 5.39 5.91
N ALA A 117 15.22 4.59 5.08
CA ALA A 117 16.61 4.82 4.65
C ALA A 117 16.69 5.28 3.19
N LYS A 118 17.85 5.78 2.76
CA LYS A 118 18.10 6.07 1.34
C LYS A 118 17.83 4.84 0.49
N VAL A 119 17.28 5.08 -0.69
CA VAL A 119 16.91 4.01 -1.64
C VAL A 119 17.65 4.20 -2.95
N ASP A 120 18.06 3.09 -3.55
CA ASP A 120 18.68 3.09 -4.88
C ASP A 120 17.65 3.22 -6.00
N GLN A 121 16.38 2.87 -5.71
CA GLN A 121 15.29 2.86 -6.66
C GLN A 121 13.92 2.98 -5.98
N VAL A 122 12.98 3.62 -6.69
CA VAL A 122 11.53 3.48 -6.44
C VAL A 122 10.96 2.62 -7.55
N LYS A 123 10.33 1.51 -7.19
CA LYS A 123 9.78 0.54 -8.14
C LYS A 123 8.30 0.79 -8.41
N PHE A 124 7.81 0.24 -9.51
CA PHE A 124 6.38 0.08 -9.76
C PHE A 124 6.08 -1.41 -9.78
N HIS A 125 4.95 -1.79 -9.20
CA HIS A 125 4.42 -3.14 -9.26
C HIS A 125 2.94 -3.05 -9.57
N HIS A 126 2.36 -4.08 -10.17
CA HIS A 126 0.93 -4.09 -10.45
C HIS A 126 0.25 -5.44 -10.21
N PHE A 127 -1.02 -5.39 -9.80
CA PHE A 127 -1.94 -6.51 -9.85
C PHE A 127 -3.19 -6.09 -10.62
N THR A 128 -3.47 -6.79 -11.71
CA THR A 128 -4.65 -6.56 -12.56
C THR A 128 -5.53 -7.79 -12.56
N GLU A 129 -6.83 -7.60 -12.41
CA GLU A 129 -7.85 -8.64 -12.59
C GLU A 129 -8.69 -8.36 -13.86
N GLU A 130 -9.31 -9.38 -14.44
CA GLU A 130 -10.17 -9.17 -15.61
C GLU A 130 -11.40 -8.33 -15.29
N LYS A 131 -11.99 -8.51 -14.09
CA LYS A 131 -13.28 -7.92 -13.69
C LYS A 131 -13.21 -7.17 -12.38
N LYS A 132 -13.64 -5.90 -12.39
CA LYS A 132 -13.69 -4.99 -11.25
C LYS A 132 -14.53 -5.55 -10.11
N ASP A 133 -15.67 -6.17 -10.41
CA ASP A 133 -16.60 -6.66 -9.38
C ASP A 133 -16.02 -7.87 -8.63
N SER A 134 -15.04 -8.56 -9.24
CA SER A 134 -14.39 -9.72 -8.62
C SER A 134 -13.24 -9.34 -7.69
N ILE A 135 -12.63 -8.15 -7.85
CA ILE A 135 -11.37 -7.81 -7.19
C ILE A 135 -11.50 -7.76 -5.67
N ASN A 136 -12.61 -7.18 -5.18
CA ASN A 136 -12.88 -7.03 -3.76
C ASN A 136 -13.14 -8.38 -3.05
N SER A 137 -13.45 -9.43 -3.81
CA SER A 137 -13.65 -10.79 -3.28
C SER A 137 -12.36 -11.63 -3.24
N LYS A 138 -11.24 -11.11 -3.78
CA LYS A 138 -9.98 -11.86 -3.87
C LYS A 138 -9.33 -11.97 -2.49
N LYS A 139 -9.04 -13.21 -2.07
CA LYS A 139 -8.39 -13.49 -0.77
C LYS A 139 -7.06 -12.77 -0.61
N TRP A 140 -6.25 -12.68 -1.67
CA TRP A 140 -4.98 -11.95 -1.62
C TRP A 140 -5.18 -10.47 -1.29
N LEU A 141 -6.23 -9.83 -1.83
CA LEU A 141 -6.51 -8.42 -1.57
C LEU A 141 -6.96 -8.22 -0.12
N THR A 142 -7.83 -9.11 0.39
CA THR A 142 -8.20 -9.12 1.82
C THR A 142 -6.96 -9.18 2.71
N LYS A 143 -5.98 -10.05 2.39
CA LYS A 143 -4.72 -10.15 3.15
C LYS A 143 -3.83 -8.91 3.06
N ILE A 144 -3.82 -8.21 1.92
CA ILE A 144 -3.13 -6.91 1.81
C ILE A 144 -3.82 -5.87 2.69
N LYS A 145 -5.16 -5.80 2.68
CA LYS A 145 -5.92 -4.87 3.52
C LYS A 145 -5.74 -5.15 5.01
N GLU A 146 -5.75 -6.42 5.43
CA GLU A 146 -5.42 -6.83 6.80
C GLU A 146 -4.01 -6.36 7.20
N TRP A 147 -3.01 -6.56 6.34
CA TRP A 147 -1.65 -6.08 6.61
C TRP A 147 -1.58 -4.55 6.72
N ILE A 148 -2.28 -3.83 5.84
CA ILE A 148 -2.41 -2.36 5.90
C ILE A 148 -2.99 -1.92 7.24
N LEU A 149 -4.05 -2.59 7.70
CA LEU A 149 -4.68 -2.33 9.00
C LEU A 149 -3.70 -2.53 10.16
N ASP A 150 -2.94 -3.62 10.12
CA ASP A 150 -1.93 -3.92 11.15
C ASP A 150 -0.82 -2.86 11.18
N GLU A 151 -0.36 -2.39 10.02
CA GLU A 151 0.62 -1.30 9.94
C GLU A 151 0.06 -0.01 10.57
N TYR A 152 -1.22 0.32 10.38
CA TYR A 152 -1.82 1.46 11.10
C TYR A 152 -1.75 1.27 12.60
N LYS A 153 -2.27 0.15 13.09
CA LYS A 153 -2.32 -0.10 14.54
C LYS A 153 -0.91 -0.05 15.15
N ALA A 154 0.11 -0.48 14.41
CA ALA A 154 1.51 -0.37 14.84
C ALA A 154 2.01 1.09 14.86
N GLN A 155 1.81 1.86 13.79
CA GLN A 155 2.29 3.26 13.71
C GLN A 155 1.61 4.16 14.75
N TYR A 156 0.31 3.99 15.00
CA TYR A 156 -0.42 4.77 16.01
C TYR A 156 0.11 4.55 17.43
N LYS A 157 0.48 3.31 17.77
CA LYS A 157 1.12 2.99 19.06
C LYS A 157 2.49 3.66 19.21
N ILE A 158 3.25 3.78 18.12
CA ILE A 158 4.59 4.39 18.13
C ILE A 158 4.51 5.92 18.33
N HIS A 159 3.46 6.57 17.82
CA HIS A 159 3.31 8.02 17.89
C HIS A 159 2.58 8.53 19.14
N ASN A 160 2.13 7.64 20.04
CA ASN A 160 1.44 7.96 21.30
C ASN A 160 0.33 9.01 21.13
N ILE A 161 -0.43 8.90 20.02
CA ILE A 161 -1.51 9.81 19.69
C ILE A 161 -2.60 9.65 20.76
N PRO A 162 -3.00 10.74 21.45
CA PRO A 162 -3.98 10.66 22.52
C PRO A 162 -5.34 10.20 21.98
N GLU A 163 -6.12 9.47 22.78
CA GLU A 163 -7.45 8.96 22.37
C GLU A 163 -8.44 10.08 21.99
N THR A 164 -8.16 11.31 22.44
CA THR A 164 -8.93 12.51 22.12
C THR A 164 -8.58 13.10 20.75
N ASP A 165 -7.52 12.64 20.10
CA ASP A 165 -7.18 13.08 18.75
C ASP A 165 -8.22 12.50 17.77
N PRO A 166 -8.84 13.31 16.90
CA PRO A 166 -9.82 12.84 15.92
C PRO A 166 -9.23 11.79 14.95
N ASN A 167 -7.91 11.66 14.88
CA ASN A 167 -7.23 10.67 14.08
C ASN A 167 -6.90 9.39 14.86
N TYR A 168 -7.20 9.28 16.16
CA TYR A 168 -6.90 8.07 16.95
C TYR A 168 -7.53 6.83 16.34
N VAL A 169 -6.69 5.89 15.93
CA VAL A 169 -7.15 4.58 15.45
C VAL A 169 -7.47 3.72 16.65
N THR A 170 -8.77 3.55 16.92
CA THR A 170 -9.26 2.64 17.95
C THR A 170 -8.92 1.19 17.57
N ASN A 171 -8.87 0.30 18.57
CA ASN A 171 -8.72 -1.14 18.33
C ASN A 171 -9.82 -1.71 17.42
N ASP A 172 -10.96 -1.00 17.33
CA ASP A 172 -12.16 -1.37 16.59
C ASP A 172 -12.06 -1.08 15.08
N LEU A 173 -10.99 -0.41 14.61
CA LEU A 173 -10.77 -0.22 13.18
C LEU A 173 -10.67 -1.58 12.49
N THR A 174 -11.49 -1.77 11.47
CA THR A 174 -11.60 -2.98 10.65
C THR A 174 -11.07 -2.74 9.23
N VAL A 175 -10.95 -3.80 8.45
CA VAL A 175 -10.57 -3.73 7.04
C VAL A 175 -11.57 -2.92 6.21
N ASP A 176 -12.85 -2.95 6.58
CA ASP A 176 -13.91 -2.24 5.85
C ASP A 176 -13.80 -0.72 6.05
N ASP A 177 -13.28 -0.28 7.21
CA ASP A 177 -13.04 1.12 7.52
C ASP A 177 -11.94 1.75 6.67
N LEU A 178 -11.07 0.93 6.07
CA LEU A 178 -10.01 1.40 5.17
C LEU A 178 -10.55 1.98 3.86
N LYS A 179 -11.81 1.70 3.50
CA LYS A 179 -12.47 2.14 2.25
C LYS A 179 -11.67 1.89 0.96
N ILE A 180 -10.77 0.89 0.97
CA ILE A 180 -10.01 0.42 -0.19
C ILE A 180 -10.93 -0.47 -1.05
N SER A 181 -12.06 0.07 -1.51
CA SER A 181 -13.05 -0.65 -2.32
C SER A 181 -13.09 -0.17 -3.77
N SER A 182 -12.52 0.99 -4.05
CA SER A 182 -12.45 1.62 -5.37
C SER A 182 -11.17 1.23 -6.10
N ILE A 183 -11.28 1.02 -7.41
CA ILE A 183 -10.12 0.84 -8.30
C ILE A 183 -10.10 1.92 -9.39
N PRO A 184 -8.91 2.34 -9.88
CA PRO A 184 -7.59 1.86 -9.48
C PRO A 184 -7.21 2.29 -8.05
N THR A 185 -6.50 1.43 -7.33
CA THR A 185 -5.90 1.74 -6.02
C THR A 185 -4.38 1.78 -6.18
N TYR A 186 -3.72 2.68 -5.45
CA TYR A 186 -2.26 2.78 -5.39
C TYR A 186 -1.82 2.65 -3.93
N ILE A 187 -1.01 1.65 -3.63
CA ILE A 187 -0.40 1.45 -2.31
C ILE A 187 1.05 1.92 -2.40
N ILE A 188 1.41 2.88 -1.56
CA ILE A 188 2.73 3.52 -1.58
C ILE A 188 3.52 2.99 -0.39
N ILE A 189 4.64 2.35 -0.71
CA ILE A 189 5.54 1.73 0.26
C ILE A 189 6.91 2.40 0.20
N ARG A 190 7.46 2.69 1.37
CA ARG A 190 8.81 3.24 1.54
C ARG A 190 9.58 2.38 2.50
N ASP A 191 10.69 1.82 2.03
CA ASP A 191 11.59 0.99 2.83
C ASP A 191 10.84 -0.17 3.52
N GLY A 192 9.90 -0.80 2.81
CA GLY A 192 9.03 -1.86 3.32
C GLY A 192 7.92 -1.40 4.26
N LYS A 193 7.74 -0.10 4.49
CA LYS A 193 6.71 0.46 5.38
C LYS A 193 5.60 1.12 4.58
N LEU A 194 4.39 1.02 5.10
CA LEU A 194 3.24 1.70 4.51
C LEU A 194 3.36 3.21 4.67
N VAL A 195 3.23 3.94 3.57
CA VAL A 195 3.21 5.41 3.54
C VAL A 195 1.83 5.92 3.25
N ASN A 196 1.25 5.54 2.11
CA ASN A 196 -0.08 6.00 1.72
C ASN A 196 -0.85 4.93 0.93
N VAL A 197 -2.17 5.07 0.88
CA VAL A 197 -3.06 4.35 -0.02
C VAL A 197 -3.96 5.41 -0.66
N THR A 198 -3.93 5.55 -1.98
CA THR A 198 -4.82 6.48 -2.69
C THR A 198 -5.61 5.72 -3.75
N THR A 199 -6.76 6.25 -4.15
CA THR A 199 -7.65 5.59 -5.11
C THR A 199 -8.14 6.57 -6.17
N GLY A 200 -8.46 6.04 -7.34
CA GLY A 200 -8.97 6.80 -8.48
C GLY A 200 -7.86 7.31 -9.39
N PHE A 201 -8.26 7.69 -10.60
CA PHE A 201 -7.42 8.36 -11.58
C PHE A 201 -8.31 9.32 -12.36
N ASP A 202 -7.76 10.45 -12.82
CA ASP A 202 -8.56 11.47 -13.48
C ASP A 202 -9.27 10.92 -14.73
N SER A 203 -10.51 11.38 -14.95
CA SER A 203 -11.23 11.10 -16.20
C SER A 203 -10.62 11.89 -17.34
N LEU A 204 -10.34 11.22 -18.46
CA LEU A 204 -9.84 11.84 -19.68
C LEU A 204 -10.96 12.42 -20.57
N GLU A 205 -12.23 12.28 -20.17
CA GLU A 205 -13.39 12.68 -20.99
C GLU A 205 -13.64 14.19 -21.02
N ASN A 206 -13.21 14.93 -19.99
CA ASN A 206 -13.48 16.37 -19.83
C ASN A 206 -12.32 17.28 -20.27
N GLY A 207 -11.47 16.82 -21.19
CA GLY A 207 -10.37 17.61 -21.75
C GLY A 207 -9.10 17.68 -20.90
N VAL A 208 -9.03 16.92 -19.79
CA VAL A 208 -7.76 16.66 -19.11
C VAL A 208 -6.95 15.72 -20.01
N GLY A 209 -5.82 16.22 -20.52
CA GLY A 209 -4.91 15.42 -21.34
C GLY A 209 -4.26 14.30 -20.53
N GLU A 210 -3.86 13.20 -21.19
CA GLU A 210 -3.16 12.06 -20.57
C GLU A 210 -1.93 12.51 -19.76
N GLU A 211 -1.14 13.41 -20.33
CA GLU A 211 0.05 13.97 -19.69
C GLU A 211 -0.30 14.75 -18.41
N GLN A 212 -1.34 15.59 -18.45
CA GLN A 212 -1.78 16.37 -17.30
C GLN A 212 -2.35 15.49 -16.19
N ALA A 213 -3.14 14.47 -16.53
CA ALA A 213 -3.66 13.50 -15.58
C ALA A 213 -2.51 12.73 -14.89
N LEU A 214 -1.52 12.31 -15.67
CA LEU A 214 -0.34 11.61 -15.15
C LEU A 214 0.53 12.52 -14.29
N GLU A 215 0.75 13.78 -14.69
CA GLU A 215 1.52 14.76 -13.92
C GLU A 215 0.85 15.08 -12.57
N LYS A 216 -0.48 15.23 -12.55
CA LYS A 216 -1.24 15.44 -11.31
C LYS A 216 -1.11 14.23 -10.39
N TRP A 217 -1.34 13.02 -10.90
CA TRP A 217 -1.15 11.78 -10.15
C TRP A 217 0.28 11.68 -9.62
N PHE A 218 1.28 11.95 -10.46
CA PHE A 218 2.68 11.92 -10.07
C PHE A 218 2.99 12.92 -8.95
N THR A 219 2.48 14.15 -9.06
CA THR A 219 2.65 15.20 -8.04
C THR A 219 2.07 14.77 -6.69
N GLU A 220 0.88 14.17 -6.70
CA GLU A 220 0.23 13.64 -5.50
C GLU A 220 1.09 12.53 -4.86
N ILE A 221 1.50 11.53 -5.65
CA ILE A 221 2.32 10.41 -5.15
C ILE A 221 3.69 10.89 -4.64
N ASN A 222 4.34 11.84 -5.33
CA ASN A 222 5.61 12.41 -4.89
C ASN A 222 5.47 13.12 -3.54
N SER A 223 4.34 13.80 -3.32
CA SER A 223 4.08 14.45 -2.03
C SER A 223 4.02 13.43 -0.90
N TYR A 224 3.43 12.25 -1.13
CA TYR A 224 3.43 11.17 -0.15
C TYR A 224 4.83 10.61 0.11
N PHE A 225 5.65 10.39 -0.92
CA PHE A 225 7.02 9.89 -0.70
C PHE A 225 7.90 10.84 0.12
N THR A 226 7.72 12.15 -0.11
CA THR A 226 8.59 13.20 0.44
C THR A 226 8.08 13.80 1.75
N ASP A 227 6.84 13.50 2.13
CA ASP A 227 6.31 13.98 3.40
C ASP A 227 6.88 13.16 4.57
N PRO A 228 7.56 13.80 5.55
CA PRO A 228 7.97 13.11 6.76
C PRO A 228 6.82 12.73 7.69
N ALA A 229 5.64 13.34 7.49
CA ALA A 229 4.42 13.03 8.20
C ALA A 229 3.49 12.08 7.44
N SER A 230 3.83 11.65 6.23
CA SER A 230 3.01 10.70 5.47
C SER A 230 3.10 9.31 6.08
N PHE A 231 2.24 9.13 7.06
CA PHE A 231 1.59 7.88 7.39
C PHE A 231 0.17 8.01 6.85
N PHE A 232 -0.37 6.96 6.24
CA PHE A 232 -1.73 7.08 5.72
C PHE A 232 -2.66 7.40 6.87
N GLN A 233 -3.43 8.44 6.67
CA GLN A 233 -4.65 8.68 7.40
C GLN A 233 -5.78 8.20 6.50
N PRO A 234 -6.71 7.37 6.99
CA PRO A 234 -7.89 7.02 6.20
C PRO A 234 -8.55 8.30 5.71
N SER A 235 -8.52 8.48 4.38
CA SER A 235 -9.17 9.61 3.73
C SER A 235 -10.67 9.41 3.82
N ASN A 236 -11.34 10.23 4.64
CA ASN A 236 -12.76 10.49 4.47
C ASN A 236 -12.94 11.49 3.32
N ASN A 237 -12.74 11.02 2.08
CA ASN A 237 -13.16 11.78 0.90
C ASN A 237 -14.55 11.34 0.47
N GLY A 238 -15.55 12.02 1.05
CA GLY A 238 -16.87 12.25 0.49
C GLY A 238 -17.26 13.66 0.93
N GLY A 239 -17.18 14.62 0.01
CA GLY A 239 -17.24 16.06 0.35
C GLY A 239 -18.62 16.53 0.82
N GLU A 240 -18.64 17.63 1.56
CA GLU A 240 -19.47 18.83 1.35
C GLU A 240 -19.28 19.81 2.52
N THR A 241 -19.27 21.10 2.17
CA THR A 241 -19.16 22.29 3.01
C THR A 241 -19.99 22.30 4.31
N GLY A 242 -19.37 22.70 5.43
CA GLY A 242 -20.01 23.56 6.45
C GLY A 242 -19.90 23.12 7.93
N GLY A 243 -19.60 24.09 8.81
CA GLY A 243 -20.17 24.13 10.17
C GLY A 243 -19.21 23.96 11.38
N ASP A 244 -19.12 25.05 12.15
CA ASP A 244 -18.45 25.26 13.45
C ASP A 244 -18.87 24.30 14.58
N GLY A 245 -18.05 24.21 15.65
CA GLY A 245 -18.51 23.72 16.96
C GLY A 245 -17.44 23.31 17.99
N ASP A 246 -17.32 24.13 19.03
CA ASP A 246 -16.49 24.19 20.25
C ASP A 246 -16.70 23.07 21.32
N GLY A 247 -15.70 22.87 22.21
CA GLY A 247 -15.93 22.52 23.64
C GLY A 247 -15.36 21.22 24.28
N GLY A 248 -14.21 21.30 24.98
CA GLY A 248 -14.11 21.02 26.45
C GLY A 248 -13.82 19.61 27.07
N GLU A 249 -12.57 19.44 27.55
CA GLU A 249 -12.08 19.02 28.92
C GLU A 249 -12.20 17.60 29.58
N THR A 250 -11.00 17.08 29.97
CA THR A 250 -10.55 16.33 31.21
C THR A 250 -11.02 14.88 31.49
N GLY A 251 -10.27 13.90 32.06
CA GLY A 251 -8.90 13.75 32.60
C GLY A 251 -8.66 12.38 33.30
N GLU A 252 -7.39 12.01 33.54
CA GLU A 252 -6.79 11.04 34.53
C GLU A 252 -7.16 9.52 34.50
N THR A 253 -6.35 8.49 34.82
CA THR A 253 -4.92 8.22 35.19
C THR A 253 -4.67 6.69 35.18
N GLY A 254 -3.43 6.23 34.93
CA GLY A 254 -2.82 5.08 35.66
C GLY A 254 -2.34 3.82 34.89
N GLY A 255 -1.05 3.49 35.00
CA GLY A 255 -0.50 2.13 34.83
C GLY A 255 0.71 1.99 33.90
N GLN A 256 1.91 1.86 34.47
CA GLN A 256 3.21 1.97 33.80
C GLN A 256 3.91 0.60 33.69
N GLU A 257 4.36 0.21 32.49
CA GLU A 257 5.45 -0.77 32.25
C GLU A 257 5.94 -0.70 30.78
N PRO A 258 7.15 -1.21 30.47
CA PRO A 258 8.39 -0.47 30.26
C PRO A 258 8.55 0.20 28.88
N ALA A 259 9.29 1.31 28.87
CA ALA A 259 9.47 2.22 27.73
C ALA A 259 10.27 1.60 26.56
N ALA A 260 9.58 1.35 25.44
CA ALA A 260 10.17 1.58 24.12
C ALA A 260 10.23 3.10 23.91
N GLY A 261 11.36 3.63 23.43
CA GLY A 261 11.57 5.07 23.26
C GLY A 261 10.40 5.73 22.53
N SER A 262 9.64 6.56 23.25
CA SER A 262 8.55 7.36 22.70
C SER A 262 9.16 8.54 21.95
N ILE A 263 8.84 8.70 20.66
CA ILE A 263 9.11 9.96 19.97
C ILE A 263 8.14 10.99 20.56
N PRO A 264 8.63 12.10 21.18
CA PRO A 264 7.73 13.13 21.68
C PRO A 264 6.91 13.70 20.52
N TYR A 265 5.59 13.70 20.67
CA TYR A 265 4.69 14.48 19.82
C TYR A 265 5.16 15.94 19.86
N GLN A 266 5.86 16.39 18.82
CA GLN A 266 6.21 17.80 18.73
C GLN A 266 4.97 18.54 18.25
N ASP A 267 4.66 19.69 18.85
CA ASP A 267 3.74 20.73 18.38
C ASP A 267 4.17 21.34 17.01
N LYS A 268 4.65 20.50 16.10
CA LYS A 268 4.60 20.79 14.69
C LYS A 268 3.19 20.40 14.31
N SER A 269 2.42 21.38 13.86
CA SER A 269 1.19 21.16 13.11
C SER A 269 1.48 20.11 12.04
N TYR A 270 1.21 18.85 12.36
CA TYR A 270 0.88 17.88 11.37
C TYR A 270 -0.35 18.52 10.71
N GLU A 271 -0.18 19.07 9.50
CA GLU A 271 -1.33 19.40 8.66
C GLU A 271 -1.94 18.07 8.28
N TYR A 272 -2.61 17.45 9.24
CA TYR A 272 -3.64 16.46 9.04
C TYR A 272 -4.70 17.21 8.24
N ARG A 273 -4.61 17.13 6.91
CA ARG A 273 -5.57 17.78 6.01
C ARG A 273 -6.87 16.99 6.02
N TYR A 274 -7.49 16.92 7.19
CA TYR A 274 -8.90 16.64 7.35
C TYR A 274 -9.62 17.95 7.11
N LYS A 275 -9.88 18.28 5.83
CA LYS A 275 -10.87 19.32 5.54
C LYS A 275 -12.23 18.64 5.52
N LYS A 276 -13.02 18.92 6.55
CA LYS A 276 -14.49 18.82 6.50
C LYS A 276 -15.01 19.49 5.23
#